data_AF-A0A7W4ZPK0-F1
#
_entry.id   AF-A0A7W4ZPK0-F1
#
_cell.length_a   1.000
_cell.length_b   1.000
_cell.length_c   1.000
_cell.angle_alpha   90.00
_cell.angle_beta   90.00
_cell.angle_gamma   90.00
#
_symmetry.space_group_name_H-M   'P 1'
#
loop_
_entity.id
_entity.type
_entity.pdbx_description
1 polymer ?
#
loop_
_entity_poly.entity_id
_entity_poly.type
_entity_poly.pdbx_seq_one_letter_code
_entity_poly.pdbx_strand_id
1 'polypeptide(L)'
;MITVSKRRKGLAVASALLGGVLALSACTGGDDNASGSDGGDSSQSKVDEAAAKKTSAAQIKITPEDGSDNASINNSAAVTVSKGTLTDVSMTTSDGTEVSGEISADKKSWKPSTQLERSTNYKLAAEAKDSDGRVAHENASFTTVSPANSFIGNFTPDDGTTVGVGMPVSINFDKAITNKAAVQKGIKVSTTGGQEVACHWFNANRMDCRPEEYWKEGSTVTLKLALDGVEGAEGVYGVQQKTVTFKIGRNQVSYVDAKTKQMKITQDGKTVRTIPISAGSPENKTYEGIMVMSEKFKETRMNGATVGFTDDDGKGEYDIKDVPHAIRLSSSGTFIHGNYWGAKSIFGGVNTSHGCVGLQDAKGADDPKTPGAWFYNNSILGDVVVVQNTGDKTVAPDNGLNGWNMSWADWKAGSEA
;
A
#
# COMPACT_ATOMS: atom_id res chain seq x y z
N MET A 1 3.04 -58.42 6.12
CA MET A 1 1.94 -59.09 6.83
C MET A 1 0.98 -58.03 7.35
N ILE A 2 -0.31 -58.22 7.05
CA ILE A 2 -1.51 -57.53 7.59
C ILE A 2 -1.77 -56.09 7.08
N THR A 3 -2.31 -56.10 5.87
CA THR A 3 -3.45 -55.36 5.29
C THR A 3 -4.45 -54.59 6.19
N VAL A 4 -4.88 -53.43 5.65
CA VAL A 4 -6.27 -52.91 5.48
C VAL A 4 -6.98 -52.20 6.66
N SER A 5 -7.29 -50.91 6.51
CA SER A 5 -8.63 -50.40 6.12
C SER A 5 -8.84 -48.90 6.36
N LYS A 6 -9.50 -48.27 5.37
CA LYS A 6 -10.11 -46.94 5.41
C LYS A 6 -11.11 -46.80 6.57
N ARG A 7 -11.24 -45.61 7.14
CA ARG A 7 -12.54 -45.09 7.61
C ARG A 7 -12.59 -43.56 7.64
N ARG A 8 -13.35 -43.02 6.68
CA ARG A 8 -13.96 -41.69 6.72
C ARG A 8 -14.78 -41.59 8.01
N LYS A 9 -14.59 -40.52 8.78
CA LYS A 9 -15.54 -40.10 9.82
C LYS A 9 -16.29 -38.89 9.29
N GLY A 10 -17.51 -39.13 8.82
CA GLY A 10 -18.53 -38.11 8.80
C GLY A 10 -19.04 -37.91 10.22
N LEU A 11 -19.14 -36.66 10.66
CA LEU A 11 -20.01 -36.28 11.75
C LEU A 11 -21.18 -35.52 11.16
N ALA A 12 -22.34 -36.16 11.19
CA ALA A 12 -23.63 -35.50 11.18
C ALA A 12 -23.86 -34.93 12.59
N VAL A 13 -24.22 -33.66 12.68
CA VAL A 13 -24.85 -33.06 13.87
C VAL A 13 -26.07 -32.29 13.40
N ALA A 14 -27.15 -32.54 14.13
CA ALA A 14 -28.53 -32.24 13.82
C ALA A 14 -28.84 -30.73 13.75
N SER A 15 -29.52 -30.32 12.68
CA SER A 15 -30.24 -29.05 12.63
C SER A 15 -31.56 -29.22 13.38
N ALA A 16 -31.67 -28.59 14.55
CA ALA A 16 -32.93 -28.44 15.27
C ALA A 16 -33.78 -27.39 14.56
N LEU A 17 -34.91 -27.83 14.01
CA LEU A 17 -36.01 -27.00 13.52
C LEU A 17 -36.80 -26.45 14.72
N LEU A 18 -36.79 -25.13 14.87
CA LEU A 18 -37.80 -24.33 15.59
C LEU A 18 -38.19 -23.23 14.58
N GLY A 19 -39.37 -23.19 13.96
CA GLY A 19 -40.69 -23.56 14.47
C GLY A 19 -41.36 -22.33 15.07
N GLY A 20 -41.66 -21.32 14.25
CA GLY A 20 -42.31 -20.07 14.66
C GLY A 20 -43.14 -19.47 13.52
N VAL A 21 -44.25 -20.12 13.18
CA VAL A 21 -45.29 -19.57 12.31
C VAL A 21 -46.19 -18.69 13.17
N LEU A 22 -46.13 -17.38 12.98
CA LEU A 22 -47.16 -16.47 13.47
C LEU A 22 -48.35 -16.54 12.51
N ALA A 23 -49.43 -17.16 12.98
CA ALA A 23 -50.69 -17.31 12.28
C ALA A 23 -51.37 -15.94 12.11
N LEU A 24 -51.55 -15.52 10.85
CA LEU A 24 -52.51 -14.49 10.47
C LEU A 24 -53.92 -15.08 10.61
N SER A 25 -54.69 -14.52 11.52
CA SER A 25 -56.10 -14.87 11.73
C SER A 25 -56.93 -14.43 10.52
N ALA A 26 -57.20 -15.36 9.62
CA ALA A 26 -58.28 -15.25 8.66
C ALA A 26 -59.60 -15.52 9.40
N CYS A 27 -60.42 -14.50 9.58
CA CYS A 27 -61.83 -14.69 9.90
C CYS A 27 -62.59 -14.90 8.59
N THR A 28 -63.05 -16.14 8.39
CA THR A 28 -64.07 -16.49 7.40
C THR A 28 -65.37 -16.77 8.15
N GLY A 29 -66.49 -16.41 7.52
CA GLY A 29 -67.85 -16.73 7.95
C GLY A 29 -68.80 -15.69 7.35
N GLY A 30 -69.77 -16.02 6.50
CA GLY A 30 -70.22 -17.27 5.90
C GLY A 30 -71.15 -16.93 4.73
N ASP A 31 -71.45 -17.91 3.90
CA ASP A 31 -72.22 -17.82 2.65
C ASP A 31 -73.63 -17.23 2.81
N ASP A 32 -74.07 -16.44 1.82
CA ASP A 32 -75.36 -16.67 1.14
C ASP A 32 -75.52 -15.80 -0.13
N ASN A 33 -76.15 -16.40 -1.14
CA ASN A 33 -76.43 -15.86 -2.47
C ASN A 33 -77.04 -14.45 -2.49
N ALA A 34 -76.45 -13.55 -3.29
CA ALA A 34 -77.19 -12.51 -3.99
C ALA A 34 -76.48 -12.14 -5.31
N SER A 35 -77.10 -12.53 -6.42
CA SER A 35 -76.87 -11.96 -7.74
C SER A 35 -77.13 -10.45 -7.73
N GLY A 36 -76.22 -9.63 -8.27
CA GLY A 36 -76.56 -8.26 -8.65
C GLY A 36 -75.41 -7.27 -8.70
N SER A 37 -75.07 -6.90 -9.94
CA SER A 37 -74.70 -5.54 -10.37
C SER A 37 -73.38 -4.93 -9.88
N ASP A 38 -72.44 -4.85 -10.82
CA ASP A 38 -71.83 -3.60 -11.31
C ASP A 38 -71.61 -2.45 -10.30
N GLY A 39 -70.34 -2.07 -10.10
CA GLY A 39 -69.95 -0.79 -9.51
C GLY A 39 -68.79 -0.84 -8.52
N GLY A 40 -67.65 -0.28 -8.92
CA GLY A 40 -66.72 0.31 -7.95
C GLY A 40 -65.24 -0.02 -8.16
N ASP A 41 -64.62 0.67 -9.12
CA ASP A 41 -63.24 1.15 -8.96
C ASP A 41 -63.16 1.96 -7.64
N SER A 42 -62.83 1.30 -6.52
CA SER A 42 -63.19 1.83 -5.20
C SER A 42 -62.20 1.55 -4.06
N SER A 43 -61.99 2.62 -3.29
CA SER A 43 -61.20 2.80 -2.07
C SER A 43 -59.67 2.90 -2.21
N GLN A 44 -58.95 1.85 -2.59
CA GLN A 44 -57.47 1.84 -2.50
C GLN A 44 -56.83 2.90 -3.42
N SER A 45 -57.24 2.95 -4.69
CA SER A 45 -56.69 3.89 -5.69
C SER A 45 -56.92 5.36 -5.34
N LYS A 46 -58.06 5.69 -4.74
CA LYS A 46 -58.38 7.06 -4.28
C LYS A 46 -57.61 7.43 -3.01
N VAL A 47 -57.34 6.47 -2.14
CA VAL A 47 -56.51 6.66 -0.94
C VAL A 47 -55.04 6.87 -1.34
N ASP A 48 -54.54 6.09 -2.31
CA ASP A 48 -53.18 6.23 -2.85
C ASP A 48 -52.99 7.57 -3.57
N GLU A 49 -53.97 8.03 -4.35
CA GLU A 49 -53.92 9.33 -5.03
C GLU A 49 -53.96 10.51 -4.03
N ALA A 50 -54.75 10.39 -2.96
CA ALA A 50 -54.78 11.37 -1.88
C ALA A 50 -53.48 11.39 -1.07
N ALA A 51 -52.87 10.24 -0.84
CA ALA A 51 -51.55 10.11 -0.21
C ALA A 51 -50.45 10.73 -1.09
N ALA A 52 -50.46 10.45 -2.39
CA ALA A 52 -49.50 11.03 -3.35
C ALA A 52 -49.60 12.57 -3.45
N LYS A 53 -50.80 13.15 -3.31
CA LYS A 53 -50.99 14.61 -3.30
C LYS A 53 -50.52 15.26 -1.99
N LYS A 54 -50.53 14.52 -0.86
CA LYS A 54 -50.19 15.04 0.47
C LYS A 54 -48.78 14.68 0.95
N THR A 55 -48.11 13.71 0.35
CA THR A 55 -46.73 13.35 0.67
C THR A 55 -45.74 14.42 0.19
N SER A 56 -44.57 14.49 0.82
CA SER A 56 -43.52 15.45 0.44
C SER A 56 -42.98 15.15 -0.96
N ALA A 57 -42.67 16.21 -1.71
CA ALA A 57 -41.97 16.09 -2.99
C ALA A 57 -40.44 15.97 -2.85
N ALA A 58 -39.90 16.15 -1.64
CA ALA A 58 -38.47 16.05 -1.39
C ALA A 58 -37.99 14.61 -1.63
N GLN A 59 -36.86 14.47 -2.32
CA GLN A 59 -36.26 13.18 -2.66
C GLN A 59 -34.89 13.11 -2.02
N ILE A 60 -34.77 12.36 -0.93
CA ILE A 60 -33.51 12.15 -0.23
C ILE A 60 -32.82 10.94 -0.86
N LYS A 61 -31.52 11.05 -1.10
CA LYS A 61 -30.66 9.95 -1.51
C LYS A 61 -29.53 9.80 -0.50
N ILE A 62 -29.43 8.62 0.09
CA ILE A 62 -28.34 8.25 0.98
C ILE A 62 -27.34 7.40 0.19
N THR A 63 -26.06 7.58 0.46
CA THR A 63 -24.98 6.72 -0.01
C THR A 63 -24.09 6.40 1.19
N PRO A 64 -23.65 5.15 1.37
CA PRO A 64 -24.04 3.94 0.63
C PRO A 64 -25.54 3.62 0.73
N GLU A 65 -26.03 2.76 -0.17
CA GLU A 65 -27.43 2.28 -0.12
C GLU A 65 -27.66 1.39 1.11
N ASP A 66 -28.91 1.25 1.54
CA ASP A 66 -29.24 0.42 2.69
C ASP A 66 -28.82 -1.05 2.47
N GLY A 67 -28.22 -1.64 3.49
CA GLY A 67 -27.65 -2.99 3.45
C GLY A 67 -26.29 -3.10 2.77
N SER A 68 -25.69 -1.99 2.30
CA SER A 68 -24.37 -2.04 1.66
C SER A 68 -23.30 -2.58 2.60
N ASP A 69 -22.45 -3.46 2.08
CA ASP A 69 -21.24 -3.92 2.72
C ASP A 69 -19.99 -3.32 2.05
N ASN A 70 -18.85 -3.40 2.73
CA ASN A 70 -17.56 -2.91 2.24
C ASN A 70 -17.59 -1.43 1.78
N ALA A 71 -18.36 -0.60 2.49
CA ALA A 71 -18.38 0.82 2.23
C ALA A 71 -17.02 1.47 2.56
N SER A 72 -16.60 2.44 1.74
CA SER A 72 -15.36 3.20 1.96
C SER A 72 -15.40 3.95 3.30
N ILE A 73 -14.23 4.15 3.90
CA ILE A 73 -14.11 4.87 5.18
C ILE A 73 -13.86 6.37 5.02
N ASN A 74 -13.60 6.86 3.80
CA ASN A 74 -13.26 8.26 3.58
C ASN A 74 -14.36 9.05 2.85
N ASN A 75 -15.04 8.45 1.86
CA ASN A 75 -15.92 9.19 0.95
C ASN A 75 -17.28 8.56 0.70
N SER A 76 -17.59 7.42 1.34
CA SER A 76 -18.80 6.67 0.98
C SER A 76 -20.08 7.25 1.59
N ALA A 77 -20.01 7.81 2.81
CA ALA A 77 -21.17 8.29 3.54
C ALA A 77 -21.55 9.71 3.10
N ALA A 78 -22.69 9.85 2.45
CA ALA A 78 -23.25 11.14 2.04
C ALA A 78 -24.77 11.08 1.98
N VAL A 79 -25.40 12.22 2.26
CA VAL A 79 -26.83 12.44 2.01
C VAL A 79 -26.97 13.58 1.02
N THR A 80 -27.86 13.43 0.05
CA THR A 80 -28.25 14.51 -0.85
C THR A 80 -29.77 14.61 -0.91
N VAL A 81 -30.31 15.80 -1.16
CA VAL A 81 -31.75 15.99 -1.38
C VAL A 81 -32.01 16.75 -2.67
N SER A 82 -32.96 16.24 -3.47
CA SER A 82 -33.57 16.99 -4.57
C SER A 82 -34.99 17.43 -4.20
N LYS A 83 -35.48 18.53 -4.80
CA LYS A 83 -36.83 19.09 -4.56
C LYS A 83 -37.15 19.45 -3.08
N GLY A 84 -36.12 19.66 -2.26
CA GLY A 84 -36.27 20.07 -0.87
C GLY A 84 -34.95 20.52 -0.25
N THR A 85 -34.92 20.74 1.06
CA THR A 85 -33.72 21.05 1.85
C THR A 85 -33.64 20.15 3.07
N LEU A 86 -32.44 19.66 3.38
CA LEU A 86 -32.17 18.87 4.58
C LEU A 86 -32.44 19.71 5.83
N THR A 87 -33.13 19.11 6.79
CA THR A 87 -33.45 19.72 8.08
C THR A 87 -32.70 19.06 9.23
N ASP A 88 -32.51 17.75 9.15
CA ASP A 88 -31.76 16.97 10.13
C ASP A 88 -31.08 15.78 9.47
N VAL A 89 -29.87 15.45 9.92
CA VAL A 89 -29.16 14.23 9.51
C VAL A 89 -28.40 13.72 10.72
N SER A 90 -28.70 12.49 11.12
CA SER A 90 -27.99 11.80 12.21
C SER A 90 -27.34 10.53 11.67
N MET A 91 -26.10 10.30 12.09
CA MET A 91 -25.37 9.08 11.79
C MET A 91 -24.82 8.51 13.09
N THR A 92 -25.06 7.23 13.33
CA THR A 92 -24.66 6.55 14.57
C THR A 92 -24.04 5.20 14.24
N THR A 93 -23.17 4.71 15.12
CA THR A 93 -22.72 3.32 15.14
C THR A 93 -23.81 2.41 15.74
N SER A 94 -23.66 1.10 15.59
CA SER A 94 -24.62 0.12 16.13
C SER A 94 -24.81 0.17 17.65
N ASP A 95 -23.82 0.66 18.40
CA ASP A 95 -23.89 0.87 19.86
C ASP A 95 -24.49 2.24 20.26
N GLY A 96 -24.87 3.07 19.28
CA GLY A 96 -25.49 4.37 19.49
C GLY A 96 -24.52 5.55 19.58
N THR A 97 -23.22 5.34 19.38
CA THR A 97 -22.25 6.45 19.34
C THR A 97 -22.49 7.34 18.12
N GLU A 98 -22.60 8.64 18.34
CA GLU A 98 -22.85 9.62 17.29
C GLU A 98 -21.59 9.88 16.44
N VAL A 99 -21.79 9.97 15.12
CA VAL A 99 -20.75 10.36 14.15
C VAL A 99 -21.00 11.80 13.75
N SER A 100 -20.03 12.67 14.02
CA SER A 100 -20.12 14.08 13.63
C SER A 100 -20.17 14.23 12.10
N GLY A 101 -21.07 15.07 11.62
CA GLY A 101 -21.15 15.45 10.22
C GLY A 101 -21.79 16.82 10.03
N GLU A 102 -21.71 17.34 8.81
CA GLU A 102 -22.08 18.71 8.49
C GLU A 102 -23.05 18.76 7.31
N ILE A 103 -24.17 19.45 7.51
CA ILE A 103 -25.08 19.84 6.41
C ILE A 103 -24.47 21.04 5.70
N SER A 104 -24.41 21.00 4.37
CA SER A 104 -23.92 22.10 3.55
C SER A 104 -24.73 23.39 3.76
N ALA A 105 -24.12 24.55 3.51
CA ALA A 105 -24.77 25.84 3.71
C ALA A 105 -26.06 26.03 2.86
N ASP A 106 -26.12 25.41 1.69
CA ASP A 106 -27.30 25.39 0.82
C ASP A 106 -28.36 24.34 1.24
N LYS A 107 -28.07 23.55 2.28
CA LYS A 107 -28.90 22.47 2.83
C LYS A 107 -29.25 21.38 1.81
N LYS A 108 -28.40 21.16 0.82
CA LYS A 108 -28.61 20.14 -0.22
C LYS A 108 -27.82 18.87 0.00
N SER A 109 -26.78 18.89 0.83
CA SER A 109 -25.97 17.73 1.11
C SER A 109 -25.50 17.66 2.57
N TRP A 110 -25.11 16.46 2.98
CA TRP A 110 -24.46 16.20 4.26
C TRP A 110 -23.36 15.16 4.07
N LYS A 111 -22.30 15.24 4.88
CA LYS A 111 -21.22 14.23 4.96
C LYS A 111 -20.63 14.17 6.38
N PRO A 112 -20.00 13.05 6.79
CA PRO A 112 -19.28 13.00 8.05
C PRO A 112 -18.06 13.94 8.02
N SER A 113 -17.73 14.49 9.18
CA SER A 113 -16.62 15.43 9.36
C SER A 113 -15.29 14.73 9.67
N THR A 114 -15.36 13.44 10.01
CA THR A 114 -14.19 12.59 10.30
C THR A 114 -14.20 11.34 9.44
N GLN A 115 -13.04 10.72 9.29
CA GLN A 115 -12.93 9.40 8.69
C GLN A 115 -13.77 8.39 9.50
N LEU A 116 -14.43 7.47 8.81
CA LEU A 116 -15.18 6.39 9.45
C LEU A 116 -14.24 5.27 9.92
N GLU A 117 -14.68 4.52 10.91
CA GLU A 117 -13.99 3.34 11.39
C GLU A 117 -14.22 2.15 10.46
N ARG A 118 -13.23 1.25 10.38
CA ARG A 118 -13.32 0.00 9.62
C ARG A 118 -14.19 -1.01 10.36
N SER A 119 -14.75 -1.98 9.65
CA SER A 119 -15.57 -3.06 10.22
C SER A 119 -16.73 -2.57 11.10
N THR A 120 -17.27 -1.39 10.80
CA THR A 120 -18.28 -0.75 11.65
C THR A 120 -19.59 -0.61 10.89
N ASN A 121 -20.68 -1.05 11.52
CA ASN A 121 -22.02 -0.84 10.99
C ASN A 121 -22.55 0.52 11.48
N TYR A 122 -22.89 1.35 10.50
CA TYR A 122 -23.46 2.67 10.69
C TYR A 122 -24.92 2.69 10.28
N LYS A 123 -25.70 3.48 11.02
CA LYS A 123 -27.10 3.80 10.74
C LYS A 123 -27.18 5.30 10.48
N LEU A 124 -27.78 5.66 9.37
CA LEU A 124 -27.97 7.04 8.95
C LEU A 124 -29.47 7.30 8.77
N ALA A 125 -29.94 8.38 9.38
CA ALA A 125 -31.30 8.88 9.26
C ALA A 125 -31.27 10.32 8.77
N ALA A 126 -32.09 10.64 7.77
CA ALA A 126 -32.15 11.97 7.17
C ALA A 126 -33.59 12.47 7.08
N GLU A 127 -33.76 13.76 7.33
CA GLU A 127 -35.00 14.50 7.20
C GLU A 127 -34.81 15.64 6.19
N ALA A 128 -35.80 15.83 5.32
CA ALA A 128 -35.87 16.98 4.44
C ALA A 128 -37.27 17.56 4.35
N LYS A 129 -37.36 18.84 3.98
CA LYS A 129 -38.62 19.53 3.70
C LYS A 129 -38.68 19.98 2.24
N ASP A 130 -39.84 19.83 1.61
CA ASP A 130 -40.11 20.39 0.29
C ASP A 130 -40.52 21.87 0.36
N SER A 131 -40.82 22.48 -0.80
CA SER A 131 -41.23 23.89 -0.89
C SER A 131 -42.52 24.21 -0.16
N ASP A 132 -43.37 23.21 0.09
CA ASP A 132 -44.65 23.36 0.79
C ASP A 132 -44.52 23.04 2.28
N GLY A 133 -43.29 22.82 2.76
CA GLY A 133 -42.97 22.53 4.16
C GLY A 133 -43.27 21.08 4.57
N ARG A 134 -43.59 20.19 3.63
CA ARG A 134 -43.88 18.78 3.92
C ARG A 134 -42.59 18.00 4.14
N VAL A 135 -42.58 17.16 5.16
CA VAL A 135 -41.40 16.39 5.60
C VAL A 135 -41.29 15.07 4.85
N ALA A 136 -40.08 14.74 4.40
CA ALA A 136 -39.67 13.42 3.93
C ALA A 136 -38.62 12.86 4.88
N HIS A 137 -38.63 11.54 5.07
CA HIS A 137 -37.63 10.82 5.85
C HIS A 137 -37.02 9.72 4.99
N GLU A 138 -35.72 9.52 5.11
CA GLU A 138 -35.04 8.35 4.57
C GLU A 138 -34.05 7.81 5.60
N ASN A 139 -33.83 6.51 5.59
CA ASN A 139 -32.88 5.84 6.47
C ASN A 139 -32.07 4.82 5.67
N ALA A 140 -30.82 4.62 6.07
CA ALA A 140 -30.00 3.56 5.54
C ALA A 140 -29.06 3.02 6.63
N SER A 141 -28.69 1.76 6.50
CA SER A 141 -27.65 1.12 7.27
C SER A 141 -26.60 0.55 6.33
N PHE A 142 -25.33 0.64 6.70
CA PHE A 142 -24.25 0.07 5.90
C PHE A 142 -23.07 -0.33 6.79
N THR A 143 -22.24 -1.23 6.28
CA THR A 143 -21.03 -1.69 6.97
C THR A 143 -19.78 -1.26 6.21
N THR A 144 -18.85 -0.61 6.89
CA THR A 144 -17.56 -0.22 6.29
C THR A 144 -16.66 -1.43 6.06
N VAL A 145 -15.74 -1.28 5.11
CA VAL A 145 -14.71 -2.28 4.78
C VAL A 145 -14.00 -2.83 6.02
N SER A 146 -13.75 -4.14 6.00
CA SER A 146 -13.02 -4.84 7.05
C SER A 146 -11.54 -4.97 6.74
N PRO A 147 -10.68 -5.27 7.73
CA PRO A 147 -9.30 -5.65 7.45
C PRO A 147 -9.14 -6.84 6.51
N ALA A 148 -10.07 -7.79 6.51
CA ALA A 148 -10.07 -8.91 5.57
C ALA A 148 -10.45 -8.50 4.13
N ASN A 149 -11.27 -7.45 3.98
CA ASN A 149 -11.80 -6.98 2.69
C ASN A 149 -11.19 -5.65 2.22
N SER A 150 -10.07 -5.24 2.81
CA SER A 150 -9.37 -4.03 2.38
C SER A 150 -7.87 -4.21 2.25
N PHE A 151 -7.20 -3.39 1.44
CA PHE A 151 -5.74 -3.37 1.33
C PHE A 151 -5.17 -1.97 1.54
N ILE A 152 -3.87 -1.92 1.87
CA ILE A 152 -3.06 -0.71 1.89
C ILE A 152 -1.74 -0.95 1.15
N GLY A 153 -1.18 0.10 0.56
CA GLY A 153 0.19 0.17 0.10
C GLY A 153 1.08 0.84 1.14
N ASN A 154 2.09 0.13 1.62
CA ASN A 154 3.23 0.71 2.32
C ASN A 154 4.19 1.26 1.27
N PHE A 155 4.59 2.51 1.38
CA PHE A 155 5.39 3.17 0.37
C PHE A 155 6.70 3.68 0.93
N THR A 156 7.68 3.84 0.04
CA THR A 156 8.91 4.59 0.28
C THR A 156 9.19 5.43 -0.99
N PRO A 157 9.69 6.66 -0.87
CA PRO A 157 10.06 7.38 0.35
C PRO A 157 8.89 7.86 1.22
N ASP A 158 9.18 8.11 2.51
CA ASP A 158 8.23 8.72 3.44
C ASP A 158 8.04 10.22 3.17
N ASP A 159 6.91 10.76 3.63
CA ASP A 159 6.57 12.18 3.48
C ASP A 159 7.60 13.10 4.16
N GLY A 160 7.95 14.18 3.48
CA GLY A 160 8.93 15.17 3.95
C GLY A 160 10.40 14.74 3.88
N THR A 161 10.70 13.50 3.49
CA THR A 161 12.09 13.02 3.42
C THR A 161 12.89 13.62 2.26
N THR A 162 14.21 13.53 2.35
CA THR A 162 15.13 13.82 1.25
C THR A 162 15.92 12.56 0.91
N VAL A 163 15.90 12.17 -0.36
CA VAL A 163 16.52 10.93 -0.87
C VAL A 163 17.43 11.22 -2.05
N GLY A 164 18.34 10.30 -2.36
CA GLY A 164 19.23 10.38 -3.51
C GLY A 164 18.51 10.16 -4.84
N VAL A 165 19.22 10.49 -5.93
CA VAL A 165 18.68 10.54 -7.30
C VAL A 165 18.22 9.19 -7.86
N GLY A 166 18.61 8.07 -7.24
CA GLY A 166 18.23 6.72 -7.64
C GLY A 166 17.00 6.16 -6.94
N MET A 167 16.40 6.88 -5.98
CA MET A 167 15.30 6.32 -5.18
C MET A 167 14.01 6.16 -5.99
N PRO A 168 13.49 4.96 -6.28
CA PRO A 168 12.18 4.82 -6.88
C PRO A 168 11.09 5.18 -5.86
N VAL A 169 9.88 5.47 -6.34
CA VAL A 169 8.68 5.39 -5.50
C VAL A 169 8.25 3.93 -5.47
N SER A 170 8.54 3.21 -4.39
CA SER A 170 8.15 1.80 -4.25
C SER A 170 6.92 1.67 -3.36
N ILE A 171 5.95 0.86 -3.79
CA ILE A 171 4.70 0.60 -3.09
C ILE A 171 4.57 -0.92 -2.93
N ASN A 172 4.54 -1.36 -1.68
CA ASN A 172 4.34 -2.74 -1.27
C ASN A 172 2.95 -2.87 -0.63
N PHE A 173 2.05 -3.55 -1.32
CA PHE A 173 0.70 -3.84 -0.88
C PHE A 173 0.69 -4.99 0.14
N ASP A 174 -0.07 -4.81 1.22
CA ASP A 174 -0.26 -5.84 2.26
C ASP A 174 -1.08 -7.05 1.77
N LYS A 175 -1.68 -6.95 0.58
CA LYS A 175 -2.41 -8.00 -0.11
C LYS A 175 -2.06 -8.05 -1.59
N ALA A 176 -2.21 -9.25 -2.16
CA ALA A 176 -2.00 -9.46 -3.58
C ALA A 176 -3.07 -8.71 -4.39
N ILE A 177 -2.62 -7.92 -5.35
CA ILE A 177 -3.45 -7.17 -6.28
C ILE A 177 -3.60 -7.96 -7.57
N THR A 178 -4.83 -8.33 -7.90
CA THR A 178 -5.18 -8.99 -9.16
C THR A 178 -5.67 -7.98 -10.20
N ASN A 179 -6.31 -6.88 -9.76
CA ASN A 179 -6.75 -5.78 -10.61
C ASN A 179 -5.72 -4.64 -10.62
N LYS A 180 -4.54 -4.91 -11.19
CA LYS A 180 -3.42 -3.98 -11.24
C LYS A 180 -3.76 -2.68 -11.97
N ALA A 181 -4.48 -2.75 -13.07
CA ALA A 181 -4.92 -1.58 -13.84
C ALA A 181 -5.77 -0.59 -13.01
N ALA A 182 -6.73 -1.09 -12.21
CA ALA A 182 -7.55 -0.22 -11.35
C ALA A 182 -6.70 0.44 -10.25
N VAL A 183 -5.84 -0.33 -9.59
CA VAL A 183 -4.95 0.18 -8.53
C VAL A 183 -3.96 1.20 -9.08
N GLN A 184 -3.29 0.90 -10.20
CA GLN A 184 -2.33 1.81 -10.82
C GLN A 184 -2.99 3.10 -11.31
N LYS A 185 -4.23 3.06 -11.80
CA LYS A 185 -4.99 4.27 -12.17
C LYS A 185 -5.25 5.18 -10.95
N GLY A 186 -5.40 4.59 -9.76
CA GLY A 186 -5.51 5.32 -8.50
C GLY A 186 -4.19 5.86 -7.96
N ILE A 187 -3.06 5.59 -8.63
CA ILE A 187 -1.71 6.00 -8.19
C ILE A 187 -1.12 6.96 -9.21
N LYS A 188 -0.72 8.14 -8.75
CA LYS A 188 -0.03 9.13 -9.60
C LYS A 188 1.27 9.57 -8.98
N VAL A 189 2.36 9.39 -9.71
CA VAL A 189 3.68 9.93 -9.37
C VAL A 189 4.02 11.05 -10.34
N SER A 190 4.44 12.20 -9.82
CA SER A 190 4.85 13.35 -10.61
C SER A 190 6.05 14.05 -9.99
N THR A 191 6.85 14.75 -10.79
CA THR A 191 8.02 15.50 -10.32
C THR A 191 8.02 16.92 -10.86
N THR A 192 8.52 17.87 -10.06
CA THR A 192 8.82 19.24 -10.53
C THR A 192 10.00 19.27 -11.51
N GLY A 193 10.74 18.17 -11.66
CA GLY A 193 11.81 18.02 -12.64
C GLY A 193 11.34 17.89 -14.09
N GLY A 194 10.04 17.68 -14.32
CA GLY A 194 9.43 17.56 -15.66
C GLY A 194 9.68 16.22 -16.37
N GLN A 195 10.27 15.23 -15.67
CA GLN A 195 10.50 13.90 -16.23
C GLN A 195 9.20 13.10 -16.32
N GLU A 196 9.05 12.33 -17.40
CA GLU A 196 8.04 11.27 -17.48
C GLU A 196 8.33 10.21 -16.41
N VAL A 197 7.29 9.74 -15.73
CA VAL A 197 7.39 8.69 -14.71
C VAL A 197 6.46 7.55 -15.10
N ALA A 198 6.99 6.33 -15.10
CA ALA A 198 6.23 5.11 -15.34
C ALA A 198 6.39 4.14 -14.17
N CYS A 199 5.38 3.29 -13.96
CA CYS A 199 5.33 2.33 -12.86
C CYS A 199 5.47 0.89 -13.36
N HIS A 200 6.19 0.04 -12.67
CA HIS A 200 6.40 -1.35 -13.05
C HIS A 200 5.96 -2.27 -11.92
N TRP A 201 5.13 -3.26 -12.24
CA TRP A 201 4.76 -4.31 -11.29
C TRP A 201 5.76 -5.46 -11.32
N PHE A 202 6.46 -5.66 -10.22
CA PHE A 202 7.36 -6.81 -10.07
C PHE A 202 6.62 -8.10 -9.75
N ASN A 203 5.51 -8.01 -9.02
CA ASN A 203 4.65 -9.13 -8.66
C ASN A 203 3.24 -8.61 -8.30
N ALA A 204 2.41 -9.41 -7.63
CA ALA A 204 1.07 -8.98 -7.22
C ALA A 204 1.07 -7.97 -6.06
N ASN A 205 2.17 -7.87 -5.31
CA ASN A 205 2.27 -7.06 -4.10
C ASN A 205 3.19 -5.84 -4.24
N ARG A 206 4.02 -5.75 -5.28
CA ARG A 206 5.00 -4.67 -5.40
C ARG A 206 4.92 -3.98 -6.75
N MET A 207 4.79 -2.66 -6.69
CA MET A 207 4.90 -1.75 -7.81
C MET A 207 5.91 -0.66 -7.50
N ASP A 208 6.82 -0.37 -8.43
CA ASP A 208 7.79 0.70 -8.30
C ASP A 208 7.60 1.71 -9.42
N CYS A 209 7.78 3.01 -9.17
CA CYS A 209 7.69 4.05 -10.18
C CYS A 209 8.98 4.87 -10.23
N ARG A 210 9.48 5.10 -11.46
CA ARG A 210 10.67 5.92 -11.71
C ARG A 210 10.62 6.56 -13.10
N PRO A 211 11.41 7.61 -13.33
CA PRO A 211 11.74 8.09 -14.67
C PRO A 211 12.74 7.17 -15.39
N GLU A 212 12.94 7.42 -16.69
CA GLU A 212 13.92 6.72 -17.53
C GLU A 212 15.35 6.85 -16.99
N GLU A 213 15.76 8.10 -16.79
CA GLU A 213 17.04 8.50 -16.20
C GLU A 213 16.87 8.82 -14.71
N TYR A 214 17.96 8.90 -13.93
CA TYR A 214 17.88 9.28 -12.52
C TYR A 214 17.09 10.58 -12.30
N TRP A 215 16.47 10.69 -11.13
CA TRP A 215 15.71 11.89 -10.79
C TRP A 215 16.58 13.14 -10.86
N LYS A 216 16.02 14.22 -11.40
CA LYS A 216 16.67 15.52 -11.41
C LYS A 216 16.89 16.01 -9.98
N GLU A 217 18.14 16.32 -9.66
CA GLU A 217 18.54 16.90 -8.39
C GLU A 217 17.71 18.15 -8.03
N GLY A 218 17.38 18.28 -6.74
CA GLY A 218 16.61 19.40 -6.20
C GLY A 218 15.12 19.37 -6.55
N SER A 219 14.67 18.40 -7.35
CA SER A 219 13.25 18.25 -7.66
C SER A 219 12.44 17.75 -6.46
N THR A 220 11.14 18.00 -6.49
CA THR A 220 10.18 17.45 -5.53
C THR A 220 9.34 16.42 -6.26
N VAL A 221 9.27 15.22 -5.72
CA VAL A 221 8.41 14.14 -6.21
C VAL A 221 7.16 14.10 -5.34
N THR A 222 6.01 13.92 -5.99
CA THR A 222 4.71 13.78 -5.35
C THR A 222 4.11 12.43 -5.71
N LEU A 223 3.79 11.62 -4.71
CA LEU A 223 2.97 10.43 -4.82
C LEU A 223 1.55 10.77 -4.34
N LYS A 224 0.56 10.55 -5.21
CA LYS A 224 -0.86 10.59 -4.84
C LYS A 224 -1.42 9.19 -4.87
N LEU A 225 -1.97 8.77 -3.73
CA LEU A 225 -2.75 7.55 -3.57
C LEU A 225 -4.23 7.94 -3.50
N ALA A 226 -5.00 7.57 -4.50
CA ALA A 226 -6.45 7.68 -4.56
C ALA A 226 -7.02 6.25 -4.66
N LEU A 227 -6.77 5.45 -3.63
CA LEU A 227 -7.10 4.03 -3.57
C LEU A 227 -8.38 3.75 -2.79
N ASP A 228 -8.91 4.73 -2.07
CA ASP A 228 -10.17 4.58 -1.33
C ASP A 228 -11.31 4.12 -2.25
N GLY A 229 -11.90 2.97 -1.93
CA GLY A 229 -12.95 2.34 -2.74
C GLY A 229 -12.49 1.70 -4.05
N VAL A 230 -11.19 1.70 -4.36
CA VAL A 230 -10.65 1.01 -5.54
C VAL A 230 -10.56 -0.48 -5.25
N GLU A 231 -11.24 -1.30 -6.05
CA GLU A 231 -11.16 -2.76 -5.95
C GLU A 231 -9.84 -3.28 -6.54
N GLY A 232 -8.97 -3.81 -5.67
CA GLY A 232 -7.64 -4.34 -6.05
C GLY A 232 -7.64 -5.85 -6.27
N ALA A 233 -8.58 -6.56 -5.65
CA ALA A 233 -8.93 -7.95 -5.91
C ALA A 233 -10.42 -8.14 -5.59
N GLU A 234 -11.01 -9.27 -6.00
CA GLU A 234 -12.44 -9.55 -5.80
C GLU A 234 -12.86 -9.33 -4.33
N GLY A 235 -13.72 -8.33 -4.09
CA GLY A 235 -14.21 -7.96 -2.77
C GLY A 235 -13.18 -7.30 -1.84
N VAL A 236 -12.01 -6.91 -2.35
CA VAL A 236 -10.90 -6.32 -1.58
C VAL A 236 -10.60 -4.90 -2.06
N TYR A 237 -10.89 -3.91 -1.22
CA TYR A 237 -10.89 -2.49 -1.59
C TYR A 237 -9.78 -1.70 -0.91
N GLY A 238 -9.21 -0.73 -1.63
CA GLY A 238 -8.24 0.19 -1.05
C GLY A 238 -8.93 1.15 -0.08
N VAL A 239 -8.17 1.62 0.92
CA VAL A 239 -8.68 2.56 1.94
C VAL A 239 -7.82 3.83 2.07
N GLN A 240 -6.76 3.93 1.27
CA GLN A 240 -5.84 5.05 1.33
C GLN A 240 -6.25 6.17 0.36
N GLN A 241 -6.42 7.36 0.91
CA GLN A 241 -6.44 8.61 0.16
C GLN A 241 -5.39 9.55 0.74
N LYS A 242 -4.23 9.65 0.10
CA LYS A 242 -3.06 10.35 0.64
C LYS A 242 -2.28 11.08 -0.46
N THR A 243 -1.68 12.21 -0.11
CA THR A 243 -0.65 12.87 -0.92
C THR A 243 0.63 12.89 -0.10
N VAL A 244 1.73 12.44 -0.70
CA VAL A 244 3.05 12.31 -0.10
C VAL A 244 4.02 13.09 -0.98
N THR A 245 4.90 13.86 -0.36
CA THR A 245 5.91 14.65 -1.05
C THR A 245 7.29 14.40 -0.46
N PHE A 246 8.29 14.23 -1.30
CA PHE A 246 9.68 14.10 -0.87
C PHE A 246 10.60 14.83 -1.83
N LYS A 247 11.80 15.17 -1.37
CA LYS A 247 12.80 15.91 -2.13
C LYS A 247 13.87 14.98 -2.67
N ILE A 248 14.34 15.29 -3.87
CA ILE A 248 15.55 14.70 -4.45
C ILE A 248 16.72 15.57 -4.04
N GLY A 249 17.66 14.99 -3.32
CA GLY A 249 18.90 15.63 -2.89
C GLY A 249 19.92 15.72 -4.02
N ARG A 250 21.19 15.81 -3.62
CA ARG A 250 22.33 15.91 -4.54
C ARG A 250 22.48 14.66 -5.41
N ASN A 251 23.00 14.82 -6.63
CA ASN A 251 23.39 13.70 -7.46
C ASN A 251 24.70 13.08 -6.95
N GLN A 252 24.58 12.00 -6.16
CA GLN A 252 25.71 11.20 -5.71
C GLN A 252 25.67 9.78 -6.30
N VAL A 253 26.76 9.41 -6.97
CA VAL A 253 26.98 8.06 -7.52
C VAL A 253 28.33 7.53 -7.04
N SER A 254 28.34 6.31 -6.51
CA SER A 254 29.56 5.64 -6.05
C SER A 254 29.91 4.48 -6.98
N TYR A 255 31.05 4.57 -7.64
CA TYR A 255 31.52 3.54 -8.57
C TYR A 255 32.47 2.59 -7.84
N VAL A 256 32.01 1.36 -7.58
CA VAL A 256 32.81 0.27 -7.02
C VAL A 256 33.43 -0.51 -8.17
N ASP A 257 34.75 -0.54 -8.23
CA ASP A 257 35.48 -1.35 -9.20
C ASP A 257 36.25 -2.46 -8.46
N ALA A 258 35.82 -3.71 -8.63
CA ALA A 258 36.40 -4.85 -7.93
C ALA A 258 37.79 -5.27 -8.48
N LYS A 259 38.15 -4.85 -9.68
CA LYS A 259 39.48 -5.09 -10.27
C LYS A 259 40.53 -4.20 -9.60
N THR A 260 40.28 -2.90 -9.57
CA THR A 260 41.14 -1.89 -8.94
C THR A 260 40.97 -1.84 -7.41
N LYS A 261 39.87 -2.39 -6.89
CA LYS A 261 39.52 -2.44 -5.46
C LYS A 261 39.40 -1.05 -4.86
N GLN A 262 38.81 -0.16 -5.65
CA GLN A 262 38.54 1.22 -5.27
C GLN A 262 37.06 1.52 -5.46
N MET A 263 36.53 2.33 -4.54
CA MET A 263 35.24 2.97 -4.69
C MET A 263 35.45 4.46 -4.91
N LYS A 264 34.98 4.97 -6.05
CA LYS A 264 35.05 6.37 -6.43
C LYS A 264 33.69 7.02 -6.20
N ILE A 265 33.60 7.93 -5.24
CA ILE A 265 32.38 8.66 -4.93
C ILE A 265 32.39 9.95 -5.73
N THR A 266 31.34 10.17 -6.52
CA THR A 266 31.16 11.39 -7.31
C THR A 266 29.92 12.16 -6.89
N GLN A 267 30.02 13.48 -6.89
CA GLN A 267 28.90 14.41 -6.80
C GLN A 267 28.95 15.32 -8.02
N ASP A 268 27.84 15.45 -8.74
CA ASP A 268 27.75 16.25 -9.98
C ASP A 268 28.82 15.89 -11.03
N GLY A 269 29.11 14.59 -11.16
CA GLY A 269 30.14 14.05 -12.04
C GLY A 269 31.59 14.30 -11.58
N LYS A 270 31.81 15.06 -10.50
CA LYS A 270 33.14 15.34 -9.93
C LYS A 270 33.46 14.36 -8.81
N THR A 271 34.70 13.91 -8.76
CA THR A 271 35.15 13.00 -7.70
C THR A 271 35.33 13.76 -6.41
N VAL A 272 34.61 13.37 -5.37
CA VAL A 272 34.72 13.97 -4.03
C VAL A 272 35.58 13.11 -3.10
N ARG A 273 35.65 11.80 -3.34
CA ARG A 273 36.50 10.89 -2.58
C ARG A 273 36.75 9.59 -3.33
N THR A 274 37.90 8.98 -3.08
CA THR A 274 38.18 7.58 -3.43
C THR A 274 38.48 6.81 -2.15
N ILE A 275 37.86 5.64 -1.98
CA ILE A 275 38.01 4.78 -0.80
C ILE A 275 38.50 3.40 -1.25
N PRO A 276 39.60 2.88 -0.69
CA PRO A 276 40.01 1.49 -0.88
C PRO A 276 38.95 0.54 -0.30
N ILE A 277 38.59 -0.48 -1.08
CA ILE A 277 37.54 -1.45 -0.69
C ILE A 277 38.06 -2.88 -0.74
N SER A 278 37.29 -3.79 -0.15
CA SER A 278 37.40 -5.23 -0.38
C SER A 278 36.02 -5.76 -0.77
N ALA A 279 35.86 -6.20 -2.02
CA ALA A 279 34.60 -6.73 -2.53
C ALA A 279 34.47 -8.25 -2.27
N GLY A 280 33.49 -8.89 -2.92
CA GLY A 280 33.27 -10.34 -2.91
C GLY A 280 34.46 -11.14 -3.42
N SER A 281 34.77 -12.26 -2.76
CA SER A 281 35.83 -13.19 -3.18
C SER A 281 35.52 -13.81 -4.56
N PRO A 282 36.48 -14.48 -5.22
CA PRO A 282 36.22 -15.19 -6.47
C PRO A 282 35.08 -16.22 -6.40
N GLU A 283 34.88 -16.83 -5.24
CA GLU A 283 33.85 -17.82 -4.94
C GLU A 283 32.50 -17.16 -4.62
N ASN A 284 32.54 -15.97 -4.00
CA ASN A 284 31.37 -15.21 -3.55
C ASN A 284 31.39 -13.78 -4.09
N LYS A 285 31.34 -13.66 -5.42
CA LYS A 285 31.49 -12.39 -6.11
C LYS A 285 30.35 -11.42 -5.75
N THR A 286 30.66 -10.13 -5.72
CA THR A 286 29.63 -9.09 -5.62
C THR A 286 28.90 -8.97 -6.96
N TYR A 287 27.57 -8.84 -6.94
CA TYR A 287 26.81 -8.58 -8.16
C TYR A 287 27.31 -7.35 -8.91
N GLU A 288 27.23 -7.39 -10.23
CA GLU A 288 27.43 -6.21 -11.07
C GLU A 288 26.16 -5.35 -11.16
N GLY A 289 26.29 -4.15 -11.69
CA GLY A 289 25.16 -3.29 -12.04
C GLY A 289 24.90 -2.14 -11.07
N ILE A 290 23.71 -1.57 -11.19
CA ILE A 290 23.28 -0.37 -10.49
C ILE A 290 22.48 -0.79 -9.26
N MET A 291 22.92 -0.38 -8.07
CA MET A 291 22.23 -0.65 -6.82
C MET A 291 21.86 0.64 -6.10
N VAL A 292 20.68 0.65 -5.48
CA VAL A 292 20.16 1.81 -4.74
C VAL A 292 20.27 1.55 -3.25
N MET A 293 20.80 2.53 -2.50
CA MET A 293 20.87 2.46 -1.04
C MET A 293 19.47 2.47 -0.43
N SER A 294 18.99 1.33 0.07
CA SER A 294 17.62 1.18 0.57
C SER A 294 17.48 1.37 2.08
N GLU A 295 18.51 0.98 2.85
CA GLU A 295 18.52 1.09 4.31
C GLU A 295 19.91 1.48 4.82
N LYS A 296 19.96 2.11 5.99
CA LYS A 296 21.19 2.50 6.68
C LYS A 296 21.11 2.13 8.15
N PHE A 297 22.11 1.42 8.63
CA PHE A 297 22.25 1.01 10.03
C PHE A 297 23.60 1.50 10.55
N LYS A 298 23.60 2.26 11.66
CA LYS A 298 24.87 2.64 12.30
C LYS A 298 25.64 1.40 12.73
N GLU A 299 24.93 0.42 13.29
CA GLU A 299 25.42 -0.94 13.53
C GLU A 299 24.30 -1.94 13.27
N THR A 300 24.64 -3.12 12.77
CA THR A 300 23.68 -4.21 12.59
C THR A 300 24.35 -5.58 12.69
N ARG A 301 23.56 -6.61 12.99
CA ARG A 301 24.03 -8.00 12.93
C ARG A 301 23.90 -8.53 11.51
N MET A 302 24.99 -9.02 10.95
CA MET A 302 24.98 -9.73 9.66
C MET A 302 25.25 -11.21 9.88
N ASN A 303 24.27 -12.04 9.51
CA ASN A 303 24.31 -13.49 9.66
C ASN A 303 24.10 -14.16 8.30
N GLY A 304 25.10 -14.90 7.83
CA GLY A 304 25.12 -15.56 6.53
C GLY A 304 23.97 -16.54 6.31
N ALA A 305 23.50 -17.20 7.37
CA ALA A 305 22.37 -18.13 7.27
C ALA A 305 21.08 -17.43 6.81
N THR A 306 20.91 -16.14 7.09
CA THR A 306 19.72 -15.38 6.67
C THR A 306 19.65 -15.13 5.17
N VAL A 307 20.77 -15.34 4.47
CA VAL A 307 20.93 -15.10 3.03
C VAL A 307 21.48 -16.33 2.30
N GLY A 308 21.48 -17.50 2.95
CA GLY A 308 21.83 -18.78 2.33
C GLY A 308 23.32 -19.16 2.36
N PHE A 309 24.18 -18.42 3.07
CA PHE A 309 25.56 -18.82 3.33
C PHE A 309 25.63 -19.64 4.61
N THR A 310 25.50 -20.95 4.49
CA THR A 310 25.53 -21.89 5.61
C THR A 310 26.65 -22.91 5.49
N ASP A 311 27.29 -23.23 6.61
CA ASP A 311 28.18 -24.37 6.74
C ASP A 311 27.42 -25.71 6.72
N ASP A 312 28.17 -26.82 6.76
CA ASP A 312 27.62 -28.19 6.75
C ASP A 312 26.70 -28.49 7.95
N ASP A 313 26.83 -27.75 9.05
CA ASP A 313 26.00 -27.85 10.24
C ASP A 313 24.75 -26.94 10.18
N GLY A 314 24.56 -26.21 9.08
CA GLY A 314 23.45 -25.28 8.85
C GLY A 314 23.59 -23.94 9.57
N LYS A 315 24.75 -23.62 10.17
CA LYS A 315 25.03 -22.31 10.76
C LYS A 315 25.55 -21.36 9.70
N GLY A 316 25.45 -20.06 9.93
CA GLY A 316 25.96 -19.07 8.98
C GLY A 316 27.48 -19.16 8.85
N GLU A 317 28.01 -19.13 7.62
CA GLU A 317 29.46 -19.04 7.35
C GLU A 317 30.09 -17.79 8.00
N TYR A 318 29.26 -16.78 8.28
CA TYR A 318 29.59 -15.64 9.12
C TYR A 318 28.39 -15.26 10.03
N ASP A 319 28.70 -14.78 11.23
CA ASP A 319 27.73 -14.20 12.16
C ASP A 319 28.40 -13.08 12.99
N ILE A 320 28.36 -11.86 12.45
CA ILE A 320 28.99 -10.69 13.06
C ILE A 320 27.89 -9.82 13.66
N LYS A 321 27.91 -9.64 14.98
CA LYS A 321 26.80 -9.03 15.74
C LYS A 321 26.73 -7.51 15.64
N ASP A 322 27.84 -6.89 15.28
CA ASP A 322 28.11 -5.45 15.42
C ASP A 322 28.82 -4.92 14.16
N VAL A 323 28.29 -5.22 12.97
CA VAL A 323 28.84 -4.67 11.71
C VAL A 323 28.56 -3.16 11.66
N PRO A 324 29.60 -2.31 11.65
CA PRO A 324 29.43 -0.86 11.68
C PRO A 324 29.07 -0.31 10.30
N HIS A 325 28.40 0.85 10.30
CA HIS A 325 28.16 1.70 9.14
C HIS A 325 27.63 0.96 7.91
N ALA A 326 26.61 0.11 8.12
CA ALA A 326 26.06 -0.75 7.09
C ALA A 326 24.99 -0.04 6.26
N ILE A 327 25.10 -0.17 4.94
CA ILE A 327 24.14 0.35 3.96
C ILE A 327 23.69 -0.79 3.06
N ARG A 328 22.39 -1.08 3.06
CA ARG A 328 21.81 -2.17 2.24
C ARG A 328 21.67 -1.73 0.78
N LEU A 329 22.07 -2.62 -0.12
CA LEU A 329 21.99 -2.43 -1.57
C LEU A 329 21.07 -3.44 -2.28
N SER A 330 20.85 -4.61 -1.67
CA SER A 330 19.96 -5.63 -2.23
C SER A 330 19.15 -6.34 -1.13
N SER A 331 17.98 -6.88 -1.49
CA SER A 331 17.19 -7.68 -0.54
C SER A 331 17.83 -9.04 -0.26
N SER A 332 18.64 -9.56 -1.19
CA SER A 332 19.42 -10.79 -1.02
C SER A 332 20.67 -10.64 -0.16
N GLY A 333 20.95 -9.45 0.40
CA GLY A 333 21.99 -9.27 1.42
C GLY A 333 23.30 -8.63 0.98
N THR A 334 23.35 -7.93 -0.16
CA THR A 334 24.51 -7.11 -0.52
C THR A 334 24.50 -5.81 0.28
N PHE A 335 25.60 -5.53 0.98
CA PHE A 335 25.82 -4.28 1.72
C PHE A 335 27.14 -3.61 1.31
N ILE A 336 27.21 -2.29 1.44
CA ILE A 336 28.46 -1.60 1.76
C ILE A 336 28.51 -1.44 3.28
N HIS A 337 29.60 -1.82 3.93
CA HIS A 337 29.69 -1.70 5.37
C HIS A 337 31.12 -1.47 5.86
N GLY A 338 31.24 -1.01 7.09
CA GLY A 338 32.51 -0.94 7.79
C GLY A 338 33.00 -2.33 8.23
N ASN A 339 34.30 -2.55 8.15
CA ASN A 339 34.95 -3.80 8.48
C ASN A 339 36.15 -3.48 9.38
N TYR A 340 36.01 -3.81 10.67
CA TYR A 340 37.04 -3.61 11.69
C TYR A 340 37.90 -4.86 11.93
N TRP A 341 37.46 -6.02 11.44
CA TRP A 341 38.09 -7.32 11.70
C TRP A 341 39.13 -7.70 10.64
N GLY A 342 38.97 -7.20 9.42
CA GLY A 342 39.88 -7.42 8.30
C GLY A 342 41.22 -6.69 8.50
N ALA A 343 42.31 -7.35 8.13
CA ALA A 343 43.62 -6.71 8.12
C ALA A 343 43.60 -5.50 7.16
N LYS A 344 44.20 -4.37 7.56
CA LYS A 344 44.19 -3.13 6.75
C LYS A 344 44.68 -3.33 5.30
N SER A 345 45.58 -4.29 5.08
CA SER A 345 46.14 -4.63 3.76
C SER A 345 45.12 -5.20 2.77
N ILE A 346 43.95 -5.66 3.21
CA ILE A 346 42.93 -6.19 2.29
C ILE A 346 42.25 -5.08 1.50
N PHE A 347 42.07 -3.90 2.09
CA PHE A 347 41.38 -2.78 1.45
C PHE A 347 42.27 -2.18 0.35
N GLY A 348 41.81 -2.24 -0.90
CA GLY A 348 42.62 -1.92 -2.07
C GLY A 348 43.55 -3.05 -2.52
N GLY A 349 43.65 -4.15 -1.76
CA GLY A 349 44.58 -5.26 -2.01
C GLY A 349 43.90 -6.52 -2.53
N VAL A 350 42.88 -7.02 -1.82
CA VAL A 350 42.22 -8.29 -2.11
C VAL A 350 40.71 -8.24 -1.81
N ASN A 351 39.91 -8.94 -2.62
CA ASN A 351 38.48 -9.11 -2.39
C ASN A 351 38.25 -10.40 -1.58
N THR A 352 37.59 -10.28 -0.43
CA THR A 352 37.51 -11.38 0.56
C THR A 352 36.11 -11.62 1.11
N SER A 353 35.10 -10.84 0.73
CA SER A 353 33.79 -10.90 1.37
C SER A 353 32.88 -11.97 0.73
N HIS A 354 31.72 -12.22 1.35
CA HIS A 354 30.63 -13.03 0.80
C HIS A 354 29.68 -12.21 -0.08
N GLY A 355 30.24 -11.33 -0.93
CA GLY A 355 29.48 -10.47 -1.85
C GLY A 355 29.26 -9.03 -1.37
N CYS A 356 29.52 -8.71 -0.10
CA CYS A 356 29.50 -7.32 0.39
C CYS A 356 30.70 -6.49 -0.09
N VAL A 357 30.61 -5.16 0.02
CA VAL A 357 31.73 -4.25 -0.21
C VAL A 357 32.20 -3.70 1.14
N GLY A 358 33.32 -4.21 1.63
CA GLY A 358 33.91 -3.82 2.90
C GLY A 358 34.74 -2.54 2.79
N LEU A 359 34.55 -1.63 3.74
CA LEU A 359 35.33 -0.42 3.96
C LEU A 359 36.11 -0.55 5.26
N GLN A 360 37.34 -0.02 5.33
CA GLN A 360 38.07 -0.01 6.59
C GLN A 360 37.28 0.77 7.65
N ASP A 361 37.13 0.19 8.84
CA ASP A 361 36.39 0.81 9.95
C ASP A 361 36.95 0.42 11.33
N ALA A 362 36.29 0.90 12.38
CA ALA A 362 36.55 0.60 13.77
C ALA A 362 35.34 -0.09 14.41
N LYS A 363 35.61 -0.92 15.42
CA LYS A 363 34.56 -1.60 16.19
C LYS A 363 33.70 -0.56 16.94
N GLY A 364 32.39 -0.77 16.97
CA GLY A 364 31.43 0.12 17.68
C GLY A 364 30.92 1.31 16.87
N ALA A 365 31.32 1.47 15.61
CA ALA A 365 30.84 2.55 14.72
C ALA A 365 30.99 3.98 15.28
N ASP A 366 31.92 4.21 16.20
CA ASP A 366 32.05 5.49 16.92
C ASP A 366 33.23 6.35 16.45
N ASP A 367 34.15 5.81 15.63
CA ASP A 367 35.27 6.59 15.08
C ASP A 367 34.86 7.30 13.77
N PRO A 368 34.63 8.63 13.78
CA PRO A 368 34.20 9.35 12.59
C PRO A 368 35.32 9.50 11.53
N LYS A 369 36.56 9.13 11.85
CA LYS A 369 37.72 9.30 10.96
C LYS A 369 37.88 8.12 10.00
N THR A 370 37.15 7.03 10.19
CA THR A 370 37.29 5.85 9.35
C THR A 370 36.67 6.08 7.96
N PRO A 371 37.17 5.39 6.93
CA PRO A 371 36.52 5.39 5.62
C PRO A 371 35.05 4.95 5.66
N GLY A 372 34.72 3.92 6.45
CA GLY A 372 33.35 3.45 6.65
C GLY A 372 32.43 4.52 7.25
N ALA A 373 32.84 5.15 8.35
CA ALA A 373 32.08 6.22 8.99
C ALA A 373 31.88 7.42 8.05
N TRP A 374 32.92 7.82 7.31
CA TRP A 374 32.78 8.92 6.36
C TRP A 374 31.79 8.59 5.26
N PHE A 375 31.87 7.39 4.65
CA PHE A 375 30.96 7.02 3.58
C PHE A 375 29.51 6.98 4.07
N TYR A 376 29.29 6.41 5.25
CA TYR A 376 27.97 6.36 5.87
C TYR A 376 27.41 7.76 6.15
N ASN A 377 28.21 8.65 6.74
CA ASN A 377 27.76 10.01 7.07
C ASN A 377 27.54 10.89 5.83
N ASN A 378 28.21 10.58 4.71
CA ASN A 378 28.11 11.31 3.45
C ASN A 378 27.26 10.58 2.41
N SER A 379 26.38 9.66 2.83
CA SER A 379 25.43 8.99 1.95
C SER A 379 24.00 9.11 2.50
N ILE A 380 23.02 9.18 1.61
CA ILE A 380 21.60 9.16 1.96
C ILE A 380 20.91 7.99 1.27
N LEU A 381 19.74 7.58 1.78
CA LEU A 381 18.93 6.57 1.09
C LEU A 381 18.58 7.09 -0.31
N GLY A 382 18.63 6.22 -1.31
CA GLY A 382 18.43 6.59 -2.71
C GLY A 382 19.71 6.96 -3.47
N ASP A 383 20.84 7.16 -2.78
CA ASP A 383 22.12 7.31 -3.48
C ASP A 383 22.45 6.03 -4.26
N VAL A 384 23.14 6.18 -5.38
CA VAL A 384 23.40 5.10 -6.33
C VAL A 384 24.81 4.53 -6.13
N VAL A 385 24.91 3.21 -6.22
CA VAL A 385 26.17 2.47 -6.28
C VAL A 385 26.22 1.70 -7.60
N VAL A 386 27.22 1.99 -8.43
CA VAL A 386 27.48 1.23 -9.66
C VAL A 386 28.63 0.28 -9.37
N VAL A 387 28.37 -1.02 -9.45
CA VAL A 387 29.36 -2.07 -9.22
C VAL A 387 29.79 -2.67 -10.57
N GLN A 388 31.09 -2.74 -10.80
CA GLN A 388 31.67 -3.21 -12.06
C GLN A 388 32.91 -4.07 -11.84
N ASN A 389 33.26 -4.82 -12.90
CA ASN A 389 34.48 -5.62 -12.97
C ASN A 389 34.58 -6.67 -11.86
N THR A 390 33.46 -7.28 -11.47
CA THR A 390 33.41 -8.34 -10.46
C THR A 390 33.50 -9.72 -11.13
N GLY A 391 33.03 -9.82 -12.38
CA GLY A 391 32.89 -11.07 -13.11
C GLY A 391 31.72 -11.93 -12.61
N ASP A 392 30.73 -11.31 -11.95
CA ASP A 392 29.44 -11.90 -11.61
C ASP A 392 28.34 -11.40 -12.58
N LYS A 393 27.12 -11.91 -12.41
CA LYS A 393 25.93 -11.39 -13.08
C LYS A 393 25.52 -10.02 -12.55
N THR A 394 24.80 -9.27 -13.39
CA THR A 394 24.08 -8.07 -12.99
C THR A 394 23.01 -8.41 -11.96
N VAL A 395 22.87 -7.57 -10.93
CA VAL A 395 21.81 -7.70 -9.93
C VAL A 395 20.44 -7.67 -10.60
N ALA A 396 19.55 -8.57 -10.16
CA ALA A 396 18.19 -8.61 -10.69
C ALA A 396 17.42 -7.31 -10.35
N PRO A 397 16.60 -6.77 -11.26
CA PRO A 397 15.89 -5.51 -11.03
C PRO A 397 14.98 -5.50 -9.79
N ASP A 398 14.41 -6.65 -9.44
CA ASP A 398 13.51 -6.84 -8.29
C ASP A 398 14.25 -7.15 -6.97
N ASN A 399 15.56 -7.43 -7.02
CA ASN A 399 16.37 -7.68 -5.83
C ASN A 399 16.74 -6.36 -5.15
N GLY A 400 15.94 -5.93 -4.18
CA GLY A 400 16.01 -4.58 -3.61
C GLY A 400 15.36 -3.55 -4.53
N LEU A 401 15.85 -2.32 -4.53
CA LEU A 401 15.29 -1.19 -5.30
C LEU A 401 16.03 -0.99 -6.64
N ASN A 402 16.43 -2.09 -7.29
CA ASN A 402 17.46 -2.09 -8.34
C ASN A 402 16.88 -2.09 -9.77
N GLY A 403 15.70 -1.48 -9.92
CA GLY A 403 14.96 -1.37 -11.20
C GLY A 403 15.71 -0.68 -12.34
N TRP A 404 16.81 0.02 -12.03
CA TRP A 404 17.70 0.69 -13.01
C TRP A 404 18.50 -0.28 -13.89
N ASN A 405 18.54 -1.57 -13.55
CA ASN A 405 19.16 -2.61 -14.40
C ASN A 405 18.21 -3.15 -15.48
N MET A 406 16.99 -2.61 -15.57
CA MET A 406 16.00 -2.95 -16.58
C MET A 406 15.94 -1.84 -17.65
N SER A 407 15.82 -2.23 -18.91
CA SER A 407 15.62 -1.26 -20.00
C SER A 407 14.34 -0.45 -19.78
N TRP A 408 14.31 0.79 -20.25
CA TRP A 408 13.11 1.63 -20.10
C TRP A 408 11.90 1.07 -20.85
N ALA A 409 12.13 0.37 -21.97
CA ALA A 409 11.06 -0.30 -22.72
C ALA A 409 10.43 -1.43 -21.89
N ASP A 410 11.24 -2.31 -21.29
CA ASP A 410 10.74 -3.41 -20.45
C ASP A 410 10.08 -2.88 -19.16
N TRP A 411 10.62 -1.77 -18.61
CA TRP A 411 10.03 -1.10 -17.46
C TRP A 411 8.59 -0.68 -17.75
N LYS A 412 8.37 0.03 -18.86
CA LYS A 412 7.04 0.50 -19.29
C LYS A 412 6.11 -0.65 -19.68
N ALA A 413 6.61 -1.73 -20.26
CA ALA A 413 5.79 -2.90 -20.59
C ALA A 413 5.14 -3.49 -19.32
N GLY A 414 5.84 -3.47 -18.17
CA GLY A 414 5.27 -3.89 -16.89
C GLY A 414 4.26 -2.91 -16.27
N SER A 415 4.07 -1.72 -16.87
CA SER A 415 3.01 -0.76 -16.51
C SER A 415 1.65 -1.13 -17.11
N GLU A 416 1.61 -1.94 -18.17
CA GLU A 416 0.41 -2.25 -18.96
C GLU A 416 -0.32 -3.52 -18.48
N ALA A 417 0.18 -4.13 -17.39
CA ALA A 417 -0.26 -5.42 -16.85
C ALA A 417 -1.51 -5.38 -15.96
#